data_AF-G4TUJ9-F1
#
_entry.id   AF-G4TUJ9-F1
#
_cell.length_a   1.000
_cell.length_b   1.000
_cell.length_c   1.000
_cell.angle_alpha   90.00
_cell.angle_beta   90.00
_cell.angle_gamma   90.00
#
_symmetry.space_group_name_H-M   'P 1'
#
loop_
_entity.id
_entity.type
_entity.pdbx_description
1 polymer ?
#
loop_
_entity_poly.entity_id
_entity_poly.type
_entity_poly.pdbx_seq_one_letter_code
_entity_poly.pdbx_strand_id
1 'polypeptide(L)'
;MNETAQTANLAKIYAPGLLNDVSVVEEGDGTTHCWYLGYGSNMSETSFLRRRGIRPLKTVVVHCPTLDLAFNLPGLPYVEPRFANVIRYADEKEISAAPEHPWGKGLIGVAYYVTVEEMATILRTEGGGSSYQVIQVDCHEIQPEKAQNGEAIQVNGETGKRRTIRANTLYCSDPARLRTQLGQPSPRYMNLLRTGAREKSLPEEYIKYLDAVDTYRRTSIRQTIGLTIFVLMILPFFLFGVVLGRIFQKKNGEAPKWAQKITRTVFGAGWKAHDAIFRPIFGNGEVSSN
;
A
#
# COMPACT_ATOMS: atom_id res chain seq x y z
N MET A 1 7.38 32.24 -1.07
CA MET A 1 8.26 31.39 -0.24
C MET A 1 8.35 30.04 -0.95
N ASN A 2 9.55 29.47 -1.11
CA ASN A 2 9.74 28.21 -1.86
C ASN A 2 9.09 27.03 -1.14
N GLU A 3 8.28 26.24 -1.85
CA GLU A 3 7.68 24.95 -1.41
C GLU A 3 8.67 24.09 -0.60
N THR A 4 9.94 24.06 -1.02
CA THR A 4 11.01 23.24 -0.41
C THR A 4 11.34 23.64 1.03
N ALA A 5 11.15 24.90 1.43
CA ALA A 5 11.49 25.38 2.77
C ALA A 5 10.38 25.10 3.79
N GLN A 6 9.13 24.98 3.34
CA GLN A 6 7.94 24.82 4.19
C GLN A 6 7.68 23.34 4.51
N THR A 7 7.83 22.45 3.50
CA THR A 7 7.83 20.99 3.69
C THR A 7 8.89 20.54 4.70
N ALA A 8 10.06 21.18 4.67
CA ALA A 8 11.15 20.92 5.62
C ALA A 8 10.79 21.31 7.09
N ASN A 9 9.88 22.26 7.29
CA ASN A 9 9.44 22.70 8.63
C ASN A 9 8.32 21.79 9.17
N LEU A 10 7.34 21.41 8.33
CA LEU A 10 6.29 20.45 8.69
C LEU A 10 6.84 19.05 8.93
N ALA A 11 7.84 18.63 8.15
CA ALA A 11 8.58 17.39 8.37
C ALA A 11 9.23 17.37 9.77
N LYS A 12 9.88 18.46 10.18
CA LYS A 12 10.49 18.55 11.52
C LYS A 12 9.48 18.47 12.66
N ILE A 13 8.25 18.95 12.45
CA ILE A 13 7.21 19.02 13.49
C ILE A 13 6.47 17.68 13.63
N TYR A 14 6.10 17.04 12.51
CA TYR A 14 5.15 15.91 12.54
C TYR A 14 5.74 14.53 12.22
N ALA A 15 6.77 14.46 11.37
CA ALA A 15 7.49 13.22 11.05
C ALA A 15 8.85 13.51 10.37
N PRO A 16 9.93 13.73 11.15
CA PRO A 16 11.22 14.15 10.61
C PRO A 16 11.78 13.15 9.60
N GLY A 17 12.03 13.61 8.37
CA GLY A 17 12.57 12.78 7.27
C GLY A 17 11.53 11.99 6.48
N LEU A 18 10.28 11.90 6.93
CA LEU A 18 9.22 11.11 6.30
C LEU A 18 8.35 11.94 5.32
N LEU A 19 8.27 13.25 5.56
CA LEU A 19 7.43 14.18 4.79
C LEU A 19 8.22 14.98 3.74
N ASN A 20 9.55 14.81 3.67
CA ASN A 20 10.39 15.63 2.79
C ASN A 20 10.00 15.55 1.30
N ASP A 21 9.44 14.40 0.88
CA ASP A 21 9.07 14.12 -0.50
C ASP A 21 7.54 14.21 -0.74
N VAL A 22 6.78 14.69 0.25
CA VAL A 22 5.32 14.81 0.14
C VAL A 22 4.95 16.08 -0.62
N SER A 23 4.15 15.94 -1.68
CA SER A 23 3.54 17.09 -2.35
C SER A 23 2.39 17.64 -1.49
N VAL A 24 2.45 18.93 -1.16
CA VAL A 24 1.50 19.60 -0.27
C VAL A 24 0.76 20.72 -1.00
N VAL A 25 -0.38 21.11 -0.46
CA VAL A 25 -1.18 22.26 -0.88
C VAL A 25 -1.39 23.14 0.34
N GLU A 26 -1.03 24.41 0.24
CA GLU A 26 -1.26 25.41 1.29
C GLU A 26 -2.59 26.11 1.03
N GLU A 27 -3.45 26.12 2.05
CA GLU A 27 -4.72 26.83 2.02
C GLU A 27 -4.52 28.26 2.55
N GLY A 28 -5.43 29.17 2.19
CA GLY A 28 -5.34 30.59 2.56
C GLY A 28 -5.43 30.88 4.07
N ASP A 29 -5.81 29.88 4.88
CA ASP A 29 -5.89 29.94 6.34
C ASP A 29 -4.60 29.47 7.05
N GLY A 30 -3.56 29.11 6.28
CA GLY A 30 -2.28 28.62 6.79
C GLY A 30 -2.26 27.12 7.09
N THR A 31 -3.33 26.39 6.83
CA THR A 31 -3.34 24.91 6.91
C THR A 31 -2.68 24.30 5.69
N THR A 32 -2.08 23.12 5.88
CA THR A 32 -1.40 22.38 4.81
C THR A 32 -2.02 21.00 4.65
N HIS A 33 -2.40 20.69 3.41
CA HIS A 33 -3.04 19.44 3.03
C HIS A 33 -2.21 18.69 1.99
N CYS A 34 -2.53 17.43 1.79
CA CYS A 34 -1.99 16.65 0.69
C CYS A 34 -3.00 15.61 0.20
N TRP A 35 -2.82 15.15 -1.03
CA TRP A 35 -3.53 14.01 -1.55
C TRP A 35 -2.77 12.73 -1.21
N TYR A 36 -3.47 11.76 -0.63
CA TYR A 36 -2.97 10.42 -0.34
C TYR A 36 -3.72 9.38 -1.18
N LEU A 37 -3.02 8.64 -2.04
CA LEU A 37 -3.57 7.55 -2.83
C LEU A 37 -3.45 6.23 -2.04
N GLY A 38 -4.60 5.65 -1.70
CA GLY A 38 -4.72 4.28 -1.20
C GLY A 38 -5.14 3.30 -2.29
N TYR A 39 -4.46 2.16 -2.38
CA TYR A 39 -4.72 1.11 -3.39
C TYR A 39 -4.86 -0.31 -2.81
N GLY A 40 -4.51 -0.50 -1.54
CA GLY A 40 -4.62 -1.77 -0.83
C GLY A 40 -5.71 -1.71 0.25
N SER A 41 -5.39 -2.15 1.47
CA SER A 41 -6.28 -2.02 2.64
C SER A 41 -6.74 -0.60 2.92
N ASN A 42 -6.03 0.40 2.40
CA ASN A 42 -6.31 1.82 2.63
C ASN A 42 -7.45 2.35 1.75
N MET A 43 -8.00 1.53 0.84
CA MET A 43 -9.23 1.86 0.12
C MET A 43 -10.49 1.72 0.98
N SER A 44 -10.46 0.89 2.03
CA SER A 44 -11.63 0.68 2.90
C SER A 44 -11.72 1.75 3.98
N GLU A 45 -12.84 2.47 3.99
CA GLU A 45 -13.13 3.55 4.93
C GLU A 45 -13.18 3.05 6.37
N THR A 46 -13.84 1.89 6.55
CA THR A 46 -14.04 1.20 7.82
C THR A 46 -12.71 0.75 8.45
N SER A 47 -11.76 0.35 7.61
CA SER A 47 -10.48 -0.24 8.02
C SER A 47 -9.36 0.80 8.16
N PHE A 48 -9.41 1.84 7.33
CA PHE A 48 -8.34 2.83 7.21
C PHE A 48 -8.58 4.07 8.08
N LEU A 49 -9.70 4.76 7.86
CA LEU A 49 -9.95 6.09 8.39
C LEU A 49 -10.48 6.05 9.83
N ARG A 50 -11.49 5.21 10.08
CA ARG A 50 -12.13 5.12 11.42
C ARG A 50 -11.15 4.71 12.52
N ARG A 51 -10.28 3.73 12.27
CA ARG A 51 -9.32 3.23 13.28
C ARG A 51 -8.20 4.22 13.61
N ARG A 52 -7.91 5.17 12.72
CA ARG A 52 -6.82 6.14 12.86
C ARG A 52 -7.33 7.54 13.25
N GLY A 53 -8.64 7.72 13.35
CA GLY A 53 -9.25 9.03 13.62
C GLY A 53 -9.08 10.04 12.49
N ILE A 54 -8.74 9.57 11.28
CA ILE A 54 -8.50 10.42 10.10
C ILE A 54 -9.84 10.76 9.45
N ARG A 55 -10.03 12.04 9.09
CA ARG A 55 -11.24 12.55 8.44
C ARG A 55 -10.87 13.35 7.20
N PRO A 56 -10.74 12.69 6.03
CA PRO A 56 -10.40 13.37 4.80
C PRO A 56 -11.43 14.45 4.45
N LEU A 57 -10.95 15.61 4.02
CA LEU A 57 -11.78 16.71 3.52
C LEU A 57 -12.47 16.35 2.19
N LYS A 58 -11.78 15.58 1.34
CA LYS A 58 -12.29 15.10 0.05
C LYS A 58 -11.86 13.65 -0.15
N THR A 59 -12.71 12.87 -0.79
CA THR A 59 -12.39 11.51 -1.22
C THR A 59 -12.86 11.31 -2.64
N VAL A 60 -11.97 10.88 -3.53
CA VAL A 60 -12.28 10.68 -4.95
C VAL A 60 -11.68 9.37 -5.45
N VAL A 61 -12.38 8.69 -6.36
CA VAL A 61 -11.84 7.53 -7.06
C VAL A 61 -10.94 8.02 -8.17
N VAL A 62 -9.78 7.40 -8.33
CA VAL A 62 -8.78 7.83 -9.32
C VAL A 62 -8.19 6.66 -10.09
N HIS A 63 -7.74 6.96 -11.30
CA HIS A 63 -6.90 6.11 -12.14
C HIS A 63 -5.47 6.65 -12.16
N CYS A 64 -4.49 5.81 -11.85
CA CYS A 64 -3.07 6.12 -11.97
C CYS A 64 -2.46 5.29 -13.11
N PRO A 65 -2.11 5.90 -14.25
CA PRO A 65 -1.70 5.17 -15.44
C PRO A 65 -0.27 4.64 -15.39
N THR A 66 0.52 4.97 -14.36
CA THR A 66 1.95 4.58 -14.23
C THR A 66 2.21 3.57 -13.12
N LEU A 67 1.17 3.09 -12.45
CA LEU A 67 1.25 2.05 -11.43
C LEU A 67 0.35 0.88 -11.81
N ASP A 68 0.71 -0.34 -11.45
CA ASP A 68 -0.20 -1.49 -11.47
C ASP A 68 -0.17 -2.25 -10.14
N LEU A 69 -1.32 -2.79 -9.72
CA LEU A 69 -1.45 -3.50 -8.44
C LEU A 69 -0.68 -4.82 -8.48
N ALA A 70 0.15 -5.07 -7.45
CA ALA A 70 0.89 -6.31 -7.31
C ALA A 70 0.81 -6.85 -5.88
N PHE A 71 0.75 -8.18 -5.72
CA PHE A 71 0.84 -8.85 -4.41
C PHE A 71 2.25 -9.41 -4.19
N ASN A 72 3.25 -8.53 -4.30
CA ASN A 72 4.66 -8.90 -4.23
C ASN A 72 5.35 -8.56 -2.90
N LEU A 73 4.65 -7.91 -1.97
CA LEU A 73 5.20 -7.62 -0.65
C LEU A 73 4.98 -8.82 0.28
N PRO A 74 6.05 -9.41 0.84
CA PRO A 74 5.92 -10.58 1.71
C PRO A 74 5.38 -10.23 3.10
N GLY A 75 4.40 -11.00 3.54
CA GLY A 75 3.96 -11.11 4.92
C GLY A 75 4.45 -12.41 5.56
N LEU A 76 3.59 -13.07 6.34
CA LEU A 76 3.95 -14.31 7.05
C LEU A 76 3.46 -15.53 6.24
N PRO A 77 4.35 -16.48 5.88
CA PRO A 77 3.95 -17.73 5.25
C PRO A 77 2.84 -18.46 6.02
N TYR A 78 1.96 -19.15 5.30
CA TYR A 78 0.82 -19.93 5.81
C TYR A 78 -0.30 -19.14 6.49
N VAL A 79 -0.19 -17.82 6.65
CA VAL A 79 -1.21 -16.96 7.27
C VAL A 79 -1.64 -15.84 6.34
N GLU A 80 -0.73 -14.88 6.13
CA GLU A 80 -0.92 -13.72 5.27
C GLU A 80 0.33 -13.54 4.43
N PRO A 81 0.53 -14.40 3.42
CA PRO A 81 1.83 -14.51 2.80
C PRO A 81 2.16 -13.29 1.95
N ARG A 82 1.18 -12.64 1.34
CA ARG A 82 1.37 -11.47 0.48
C ARG A 82 0.47 -10.29 0.84
N PHE A 83 1.01 -9.10 0.71
CA PHE A 83 0.32 -7.82 0.80
C PHE A 83 0.43 -7.03 -0.50
N ALA A 84 -0.45 -6.04 -0.66
CA ALA A 84 -0.46 -5.17 -1.83
C ALA A 84 0.76 -4.25 -1.84
N ASN A 85 1.34 -4.11 -3.02
CA ASN A 85 2.29 -3.10 -3.43
C ASN A 85 1.90 -2.68 -4.87
N VAL A 86 2.76 -1.93 -5.53
CA VAL A 86 2.59 -1.59 -6.94
C VAL A 86 3.84 -1.92 -7.74
N ILE A 87 3.67 -2.14 -9.04
CA ILE A 87 4.76 -2.06 -10.01
C ILE A 87 4.67 -0.68 -10.65
N ARG A 88 5.82 -0.03 -10.80
CA ARG A 88 5.92 1.31 -11.35
C ARG A 88 6.50 1.24 -12.75
N TYR A 89 5.84 1.95 -13.66
CA TYR A 89 6.21 2.07 -15.06
C TYR A 89 6.60 3.51 -15.37
N ALA A 90 7.41 3.71 -16.41
CA ALA A 90 7.78 5.05 -16.85
C ALA A 90 6.63 5.73 -17.59
N ASP A 91 5.86 4.95 -18.35
CA ASP A 91 4.78 5.40 -19.22
C ASP A 91 3.61 4.41 -19.21
N GLU A 92 2.39 4.88 -19.47
CA GLU A 92 1.17 4.07 -19.57
C GLU A 92 1.27 2.95 -20.62
N LYS A 93 2.02 3.21 -21.70
CA LYS A 93 2.24 2.27 -22.81
C LYS A 93 3.01 1.03 -22.35
N GLU A 94 3.89 1.18 -21.36
CA GLU A 94 4.64 0.05 -20.80
C GLU A 94 3.72 -0.90 -20.02
N ILE A 95 2.67 -0.39 -19.39
CA ILE A 95 1.68 -1.21 -18.68
C ILE A 95 0.89 -2.05 -19.67
N SER A 96 0.36 -1.41 -20.71
CA SER A 96 -0.42 -2.10 -21.75
C SER A 96 0.40 -3.16 -22.51
N ALA A 97 1.71 -2.98 -22.56
CA ALA A 97 2.64 -3.92 -23.18
C ALA A 97 3.12 -5.04 -22.23
N ALA A 98 2.81 -5.00 -20.94
CA ALA A 98 3.26 -5.98 -19.95
C ALA A 98 2.34 -7.23 -19.95
N PRO A 99 2.74 -8.35 -20.57
CA PRO A 99 1.84 -9.49 -20.81
C PRO A 99 1.53 -10.31 -19.55
N GLU A 100 2.25 -10.08 -18.45
CA GLU A 100 2.17 -10.89 -17.23
C GLU A 100 1.21 -10.33 -16.17
N HIS A 101 0.63 -9.15 -16.39
CA HIS A 101 -0.28 -8.52 -15.44
C HIS A 101 -1.75 -8.72 -15.82
N PRO A 102 -2.57 -9.37 -14.96
CA PRO A 102 -3.96 -9.70 -15.31
C PRO A 102 -4.85 -8.47 -15.53
N TRP A 103 -4.47 -7.30 -15.00
CA TRP A 103 -5.21 -6.05 -15.17
C TRP A 103 -4.65 -5.18 -16.30
N GLY A 104 -3.38 -4.77 -16.23
CA GLY A 104 -2.68 -4.14 -17.36
C GLY A 104 -3.21 -2.77 -17.83
N LYS A 105 -4.15 -2.15 -17.10
CA LYS A 105 -4.78 -0.87 -17.46
C LYS A 105 -4.44 0.27 -16.49
N GLY A 106 -3.42 0.09 -15.67
CA GLY A 106 -3.03 1.04 -14.63
C GLY A 106 -3.92 0.98 -13.38
N LEU A 107 -3.41 1.47 -12.27
CA LEU A 107 -3.98 1.28 -10.95
C LEU A 107 -5.26 2.09 -10.77
N ILE A 108 -6.32 1.45 -10.26
CA ILE A 108 -7.50 2.16 -9.76
C ILE A 108 -7.44 2.15 -8.23
N GLY A 109 -7.60 3.33 -7.63
CA GLY A 109 -7.53 3.51 -6.19
C GLY A 109 -8.39 4.67 -5.70
N VAL A 110 -8.16 5.04 -4.44
CA VAL A 110 -8.93 6.08 -3.75
C VAL A 110 -7.96 7.15 -3.27
N ALA A 111 -8.15 8.39 -3.73
CA ALA A 111 -7.38 9.54 -3.29
C ALA A 111 -8.14 10.27 -2.18
N TYR A 112 -7.47 10.47 -1.04
CA TYR A 112 -7.97 11.17 0.13
C TYR A 112 -7.23 12.51 0.27
N TYR A 113 -7.96 13.60 0.42
CA TYR A 113 -7.40 14.91 0.76
C TYR A 113 -7.36 15.04 2.27
N VAL A 114 -6.16 14.97 2.84
CA VAL A 114 -5.92 14.88 4.29
C VAL A 114 -4.98 15.98 4.74
N THR A 115 -4.96 16.30 6.03
CA THR A 115 -3.96 17.22 6.57
C THR A 115 -2.58 16.55 6.59
N VAL A 116 -1.51 17.35 6.66
CA VAL A 116 -0.14 16.80 6.76
C VAL A 116 0.06 16.01 8.07
N GLU A 117 -0.64 16.37 9.15
CA GLU A 117 -0.64 15.63 10.42
C GLU A 117 -1.31 14.26 10.29
N GLU A 118 -2.42 14.20 9.56
CA GLU A 118 -3.09 12.94 9.24
C GLU A 118 -2.19 12.07 8.35
N MET A 119 -1.52 12.65 7.36
CA MET A 119 -0.53 11.95 6.54
C MET A 119 0.62 11.38 7.39
N ALA A 120 1.15 12.14 8.35
CA ALA A 120 2.15 11.63 9.28
C ALA A 120 1.64 10.43 10.10
N THR A 121 0.36 10.46 10.49
CA THR A 121 -0.30 9.35 11.20
C THR A 121 -0.44 8.11 10.30
N ILE A 122 -0.81 8.29 9.03
CA ILE A 122 -0.85 7.22 8.02
C ILE A 122 0.53 6.59 7.92
N LEU A 123 1.57 7.40 7.67
CA LEU A 123 2.92 6.89 7.49
C LEU A 123 3.43 6.12 8.71
N ARG A 124 3.15 6.59 9.93
CA ARG A 124 3.56 5.91 11.16
C ARG A 124 2.89 4.54 11.32
N THR A 125 1.65 4.38 10.86
CA THR A 125 0.85 3.16 11.05
C THR A 125 1.00 2.15 9.91
N GLU A 126 1.31 2.61 8.70
CA GLU A 126 1.54 1.76 7.52
C GLU A 126 2.99 1.24 7.42
N GLY A 127 3.85 1.60 8.37
CA GLY A 127 5.28 1.25 8.35
C GLY A 127 6.11 2.13 7.41
N GLY A 128 5.63 3.34 7.10
CA GLY A 128 6.39 4.37 6.39
C GLY A 128 7.74 4.62 7.04
N GLY A 129 8.81 4.61 6.24
CA GLY A 129 10.20 4.75 6.69
C GLY A 129 10.91 3.45 7.09
N SER A 130 10.18 2.34 7.25
CA SER A 130 10.79 1.00 7.47
C SER A 130 10.46 0.00 6.37
N SER A 131 9.25 0.11 5.79
CA SER A 131 8.74 -0.82 4.78
C SER A 131 8.33 -0.19 3.46
N TYR A 132 7.93 1.07 3.47
CA TYR A 132 7.52 1.81 2.28
C TYR A 132 8.24 3.16 2.24
N GLN A 133 8.59 3.59 1.04
CA GLN A 133 8.90 4.98 0.73
C GLN A 133 7.65 5.68 0.21
N VAL A 134 7.63 7.01 0.32
CA VAL A 134 6.59 7.82 -0.32
C VAL A 134 7.04 8.15 -1.73
N ILE A 135 6.16 7.94 -2.70
CA ILE A 135 6.34 8.43 -4.07
C ILE A 135 5.16 9.31 -4.44
N GLN A 136 5.40 10.22 -5.37
CA GLN A 136 4.35 11.04 -5.96
C GLN A 136 3.96 10.49 -7.32
N VAL A 137 2.66 10.45 -7.59
CA VAL A 137 2.09 9.97 -8.84
C VAL A 137 0.97 10.88 -9.32
N ASP A 138 0.81 10.92 -10.64
CA ASP A 138 -0.31 11.62 -11.27
C ASP A 138 -1.49 10.67 -11.38
N CYS A 139 -2.63 11.15 -10.92
CA CYS A 139 -3.89 10.42 -10.83
C CYS A 139 -4.97 11.19 -11.58
N HIS A 140 -5.81 10.51 -12.34
CA HIS A 140 -6.93 11.08 -13.06
C HIS A 140 -8.22 10.74 -12.32
N GLU A 141 -8.99 11.76 -11.91
CA GLU A 141 -10.26 11.56 -11.23
C GLU A 141 -11.25 10.81 -12.12
N ILE A 142 -11.87 9.76 -11.56
CA ILE A 142 -12.93 8.99 -12.19
C ILE A 142 -14.26 9.56 -11.69
N GLN A 143 -14.97 10.26 -12.57
CA GLN A 143 -16.30 10.76 -12.25
C GLN A 143 -17.30 9.60 -12.21
N PRO A 144 -18.23 9.58 -11.24
CA PRO A 144 -19.27 8.55 -11.19
C PRO A 144 -20.16 8.62 -12.43
N GLU A 145 -20.50 7.46 -13.01
CA GLU A 145 -21.30 7.31 -14.23
C GLU A 145 -22.66 8.04 -14.18
N LYS A 146 -23.20 8.37 -13.00
CA LYS A 146 -24.43 9.16 -12.87
C LYS A 146 -24.32 10.59 -13.44
N ALA A 147 -23.11 11.10 -13.68
CA ALA A 147 -22.91 12.35 -14.41
C ALA A 147 -22.95 12.18 -15.95
N GLN A 148 -22.99 10.95 -16.46
CA GLN A 148 -22.98 10.65 -17.90
C GLN A 148 -24.39 10.51 -18.51
N ASN A 149 -25.45 10.51 -17.70
CA ASN A 149 -26.81 10.62 -18.20
C ASN A 149 -27.17 12.09 -18.51
N GLY A 150 -26.62 12.61 -19.60
CA GLY A 150 -27.39 13.49 -20.48
C GLY A 150 -27.06 14.97 -20.56
N GLU A 151 -26.16 15.55 -19.78
CA GLU A 151 -25.68 16.92 -20.05
C GLU A 151 -24.16 17.01 -19.86
N ALA A 152 -23.46 17.13 -20.98
CA ALA A 152 -22.07 17.56 -20.99
C ALA A 152 -22.00 18.94 -20.31
N ILE A 153 -21.41 19.01 -19.10
CA ILE A 153 -21.11 20.30 -18.49
C ILE A 153 -20.04 20.97 -19.36
N GLN A 154 -20.47 21.86 -20.25
CA GLN A 154 -19.59 22.76 -20.96
C GLN A 154 -19.08 23.81 -19.98
N VAL A 155 -17.83 23.67 -19.55
CA VAL A 155 -17.04 24.81 -19.09
C VAL A 155 -16.00 25.07 -20.17
N ASN A 156 -16.23 26.09 -20.99
CA ASN A 156 -15.28 26.68 -21.94
C ASN A 156 -14.60 25.72 -22.94
N GLY A 157 -15.37 24.91 -23.68
CA GLY A 157 -14.93 24.36 -24.97
C GLY A 157 -13.76 23.35 -24.97
N GLU A 158 -13.26 22.93 -23.81
CA GLU A 158 -12.35 21.79 -23.70
C GLU A 158 -13.16 20.54 -23.33
N THR A 159 -13.15 19.52 -24.19
CA THR A 159 -13.68 18.17 -23.87
C THR A 159 -13.28 17.77 -22.45
N GLY A 160 -14.28 17.52 -21.60
CA GLY A 160 -14.17 17.39 -20.13
C GLY A 160 -12.83 16.87 -19.64
N LYS A 161 -11.94 17.79 -19.27
CA LYS A 161 -10.60 17.47 -18.78
C LYS A 161 -10.76 16.63 -17.52
N ARG A 162 -10.35 15.35 -17.56
CA ARG A 162 -10.21 14.55 -16.33
C ARG A 162 -9.29 15.33 -15.41
N ARG A 163 -9.77 15.64 -14.21
CA ARG A 163 -8.97 16.40 -13.24
C ARG A 163 -7.75 15.56 -12.85
N THR A 164 -6.56 16.07 -13.13
CA THR A 164 -5.32 15.47 -12.67
C THR A 164 -5.03 15.88 -11.23
N ILE A 165 -4.70 14.92 -10.40
CA ILE A 165 -4.38 15.05 -8.98
C ILE A 165 -2.97 14.50 -8.77
N ARG A 166 -2.08 15.34 -8.23
CA ARG A 166 -0.76 14.89 -7.75
C ARG A 166 -0.93 14.27 -6.37
N ALA A 167 -0.82 12.95 -6.28
CA ALA A 167 -1.06 12.20 -5.04
C ALA A 167 0.22 11.54 -4.52
N ASN A 168 0.35 11.51 -3.19
CA ASN A 168 1.37 10.77 -2.47
C ASN A 168 0.88 9.34 -2.24
N THR A 169 1.72 8.34 -2.47
CA THR A 169 1.39 6.95 -2.18
C THR A 169 2.56 6.20 -1.56
N LEU A 170 2.25 5.09 -0.92
CA LEU A 170 3.27 4.22 -0.34
C LEU A 170 3.74 3.24 -1.40
N TYR A 171 5.04 3.02 -1.47
CA TYR A 171 5.61 2.09 -2.44
C TYR A 171 6.84 1.40 -1.85
N CYS A 172 6.97 0.09 -2.05
CA CYS A 172 8.17 -0.64 -1.69
C CYS A 172 9.02 -0.86 -2.94
N SER A 173 10.14 -0.15 -3.03
CA SER A 173 11.08 -0.18 -4.15
C SER A 173 12.23 -1.17 -3.98
N ASP A 174 12.51 -1.60 -2.75
CA ASP A 174 13.68 -2.40 -2.40
C ASP A 174 13.54 -3.85 -2.90
N PRO A 175 14.25 -4.27 -3.96
CA PRO A 175 14.08 -5.60 -4.55
C PRO A 175 14.42 -6.72 -3.58
N ALA A 176 15.29 -6.47 -2.59
CA ALA A 176 15.64 -7.46 -1.57
C ALA A 176 14.51 -7.69 -0.54
N ARG A 177 13.46 -6.87 -0.60
CA ARG A 177 12.25 -7.00 0.24
C ARG A 177 11.04 -7.45 -0.55
N LEU A 178 11.10 -7.38 -1.88
CA LEU A 178 10.05 -7.89 -2.74
C LEU A 178 10.30 -9.37 -3.03
N ARG A 179 9.21 -10.08 -3.26
CA ARG A 179 9.29 -11.41 -3.83
C ARG A 179 9.26 -11.31 -5.35
N THR A 180 10.00 -12.18 -6.02
CA THR A 180 10.16 -12.16 -7.48
C THR A 180 8.91 -12.62 -8.23
N GLN A 181 8.14 -13.55 -7.64
CA GLN A 181 6.87 -14.02 -8.20
C GLN A 181 5.69 -13.31 -7.53
N LEU A 182 4.63 -13.04 -8.30
CA LEU A 182 3.35 -12.66 -7.73
C LEU A 182 2.81 -13.85 -6.92
N GLY A 183 2.40 -13.60 -5.68
CA GLY A 183 1.79 -14.62 -4.83
C GLY A 183 0.35 -14.24 -4.47
N GLN A 184 -0.29 -15.05 -3.64
CA GLN A 184 -1.69 -14.85 -3.30
C GLN A 184 -1.84 -14.10 -1.96
N PRO A 185 -2.67 -13.04 -1.88
CA PRO A 185 -3.04 -12.42 -0.61
C PRO A 185 -3.91 -13.37 0.24
N SER A 186 -4.00 -13.13 1.55
CA SER A 186 -4.97 -13.87 2.39
C SER A 186 -6.42 -13.49 2.03
N PRO A 187 -7.41 -14.38 2.25
CA PRO A 187 -8.81 -14.06 2.04
C PRO A 187 -9.27 -12.86 2.88
N ARG A 188 -8.76 -12.78 4.13
CA ARG A 188 -9.03 -11.65 5.03
C ARG A 188 -8.52 -10.34 4.43
N TYR A 189 -7.27 -10.32 3.97
CA TYR A 189 -6.65 -9.12 3.40
C TYR A 189 -7.33 -8.72 2.08
N MET A 190 -7.56 -9.68 1.18
CA MET A 190 -8.24 -9.42 -0.09
C MET A 190 -9.66 -8.89 0.11
N ASN A 191 -10.36 -9.34 1.15
CA ASN A 191 -11.67 -8.81 1.49
C ASN A 191 -11.61 -7.31 1.83
N LEU A 192 -10.53 -6.80 2.43
CA LEU A 192 -10.38 -5.36 2.68
C LEU A 192 -10.38 -4.55 1.37
N LEU A 193 -9.69 -5.05 0.34
CA LEU A 193 -9.64 -4.41 -0.98
C LEU A 193 -11.00 -4.48 -1.66
N ARG A 194 -11.64 -5.67 -1.65
CA ARG A 194 -12.96 -5.89 -2.24
C ARG A 194 -14.06 -5.07 -1.59
N THR A 195 -14.05 -4.96 -0.26
CA THR A 195 -14.96 -4.11 0.49
C THR A 195 -14.70 -2.64 0.20
N GLY A 196 -13.45 -2.18 0.25
CA GLY A 196 -13.11 -0.79 -0.05
C GLY A 196 -13.48 -0.38 -1.48
N ALA A 197 -13.25 -1.26 -2.46
CA ALA A 197 -13.63 -1.03 -3.85
C ALA A 197 -15.15 -0.81 -4.02
N ARG A 198 -15.96 -1.61 -3.32
CA ARG A 198 -17.43 -1.50 -3.32
C ARG A 198 -17.93 -0.30 -2.51
N GLU A 199 -17.38 -0.06 -1.31
CA GLU A 199 -17.67 1.11 -0.46
C GLU A 199 -17.48 2.42 -1.25
N LYS A 200 -16.46 2.45 -2.12
CA LYS A 200 -16.09 3.60 -2.93
C LYS A 200 -16.63 3.58 -4.36
N SER A 201 -17.44 2.57 -4.71
CA SER A 201 -18.02 2.43 -6.04
C SER A 201 -16.98 2.56 -7.16
N LEU A 202 -15.85 1.84 -7.02
CA LEU A 202 -14.86 1.73 -8.10
C LEU A 202 -15.52 1.15 -9.38
N PRO A 203 -14.96 1.40 -10.58
CA PRO A 203 -15.48 0.87 -11.83
C PRO A 203 -15.74 -0.64 -11.78
N GLU A 204 -16.88 -1.07 -12.33
CA GLU A 204 -17.30 -2.48 -12.26
C GLU A 204 -16.25 -3.44 -12.82
N GLU A 205 -15.56 -3.04 -13.88
CA GLU A 205 -14.50 -3.83 -14.49
C GLU A 205 -13.35 -4.10 -13.51
N TYR A 206 -12.95 -3.09 -12.74
CA TYR A 206 -11.91 -3.23 -11.73
C TYR A 206 -12.38 -4.05 -10.53
N ILE A 207 -13.65 -3.93 -10.13
CA ILE A 207 -14.25 -4.79 -9.10
C ILE A 207 -14.20 -6.26 -9.55
N LYS A 208 -14.58 -6.56 -10.80
CA LYS A 208 -14.50 -7.92 -11.38
C LYS A 208 -13.07 -8.45 -11.36
N TYR A 209 -12.09 -7.61 -11.71
CA TYR A 209 -10.67 -7.95 -11.58
C TYR A 209 -10.30 -8.32 -10.14
N LEU A 210 -10.62 -7.48 -9.15
CA LEU A 210 -10.33 -7.76 -7.74
C LEU A 210 -11.06 -9.02 -7.22
N ASP A 211 -12.27 -9.30 -7.70
CA ASP A 211 -13.02 -10.51 -7.35
C ASP A 211 -12.37 -11.77 -7.94
N ALA A 212 -11.75 -11.68 -9.12
CA ALA A 212 -11.04 -12.77 -9.77
C ALA A 212 -9.65 -13.08 -9.18
N VAL A 213 -9.09 -12.19 -8.35
CA VAL A 213 -7.80 -12.44 -7.68
C VAL A 213 -7.90 -13.66 -6.75
N ASP A 214 -7.08 -14.68 -7.00
CA ASP A 214 -6.98 -15.85 -6.14
C ASP A 214 -6.44 -15.50 -4.74
N THR A 215 -6.93 -16.22 -3.74
CA THR A 215 -6.53 -16.00 -2.34
C THR A 215 -5.86 -17.24 -1.76
N TYR A 216 -4.86 -17.01 -0.91
CA TYR A 216 -4.11 -18.07 -0.27
C TYR A 216 -4.99 -18.83 0.74
N ARG A 217 -5.03 -20.14 0.62
CA ARG A 217 -5.64 -21.03 1.60
C ARG A 217 -4.68 -22.17 1.90
N ARG A 218 -4.61 -22.52 3.18
CA ARG A 218 -4.00 -23.79 3.58
C ARG A 218 -4.91 -24.91 3.10
N THR A 219 -4.35 -25.85 2.36
CA THR A 219 -5.02 -27.01 1.76
C THR A 219 -4.71 -28.31 2.50
N SER A 220 -3.71 -28.33 3.40
CA SER A 220 -3.33 -29.54 4.12
C SER A 220 -3.01 -29.33 5.60
N ILE A 221 -3.13 -30.40 6.40
CA ILE A 221 -2.71 -30.43 7.81
C ILE A 221 -1.19 -30.22 7.92
N ARG A 222 -0.41 -30.69 6.94
CA ARG A 222 1.04 -30.48 6.90
C ARG A 222 1.40 -28.99 6.91
N GLN A 223 0.67 -28.16 6.17
CA GLN A 223 0.87 -26.69 6.20
C GLN A 223 0.52 -26.09 7.57
N THR A 224 -0.47 -26.64 8.28
CA THR A 224 -0.78 -26.21 9.66
C THR A 224 0.34 -26.56 10.63
N ILE A 225 0.93 -27.75 10.52
CA ILE A 225 2.12 -28.13 11.30
C ILE A 225 3.30 -27.21 10.94
N GLY A 226 3.53 -26.99 9.64
CA GLY A 226 4.55 -26.10 9.11
C GLY A 226 4.42 -24.68 9.66
N LEU A 227 3.20 -24.12 9.70
CA LEU A 227 2.91 -22.83 10.31
C LEU A 227 3.33 -22.79 11.78
N THR A 228 2.92 -23.78 12.58
CA THR A 228 3.22 -23.82 14.02
C THR A 228 4.73 -23.82 14.24
N ILE A 229 5.46 -24.68 13.53
CA ILE A 229 6.92 -24.77 13.63
C ILE A 229 7.57 -23.45 13.16
N PHE A 230 7.08 -22.88 12.06
CA PHE A 230 7.62 -21.64 11.49
C PHE A 230 7.46 -20.47 12.46
N VAL A 231 6.27 -20.33 13.08
CA VAL A 231 6.00 -19.29 14.07
C VAL A 231 6.86 -19.49 15.32
N LEU A 232 6.96 -20.70 15.87
CA LEU A 232 7.81 -20.96 17.02
C LEU A 232 9.29 -20.68 16.73
N MET A 233 9.73 -20.92 15.50
CA MET A 233 11.09 -20.62 15.05
C MET A 233 11.33 -19.11 14.91
N ILE A 234 10.41 -18.35 14.29
CA ILE A 234 10.66 -16.93 13.93
C ILE A 234 10.23 -15.96 15.03
N LEU A 235 9.14 -16.24 15.74
CA LEU A 235 8.51 -15.31 16.68
C LEU A 235 9.44 -14.84 17.81
N PRO A 236 10.24 -15.70 18.48
CA PRO A 236 11.13 -15.24 19.54
C PRO A 236 12.15 -14.20 19.06
N PHE A 237 12.76 -14.42 17.90
CA PHE A 237 13.72 -13.49 17.32
C PHE A 237 13.07 -12.20 16.81
N PHE A 238 11.85 -12.32 16.27
CA PHE A 238 11.07 -11.15 15.87
C PHE A 238 10.71 -10.28 17.07
N LEU A 239 10.18 -10.89 18.15
CA LEU A 239 9.85 -10.20 19.40
C LEU A 239 11.08 -9.58 20.05
N PHE A 240 12.22 -10.27 20.05
CA PHE A 240 13.48 -9.73 20.54
C PHE A 240 13.85 -8.40 19.85
N GLY A 241 13.77 -8.35 18.51
CA GLY A 241 14.02 -7.12 17.75
C GLY A 241 13.02 -6.00 18.06
N VAL A 242 11.72 -6.33 18.18
CA VAL A 242 10.66 -5.34 18.49
C VAL A 242 10.82 -4.78 19.91
N VAL A 243 11.05 -5.64 20.90
CA VAL A 243 11.21 -5.24 22.31
C VAL A 243 12.43 -4.35 22.46
N LEU A 244 13.58 -4.74 21.90
CA LEU A 244 14.77 -3.90 21.89
C LEU A 244 14.55 -2.58 21.13
N GLY A 245 13.85 -2.63 20.00
CA GLY A 245 13.49 -1.44 19.24
C GLY A 245 12.66 -0.43 20.05
N ARG A 246 11.78 -0.91 20.94
CA ARG A 246 11.00 -0.07 21.86
C ARG A 246 11.83 0.43 23.04
N ILE A 247 12.65 -0.43 23.66
CA ILE A 247 13.52 -0.04 24.79
C ILE A 247 14.50 1.05 24.37
N PHE A 248 15.06 0.94 23.17
CA PHE A 248 16.05 1.88 22.64
C PHE A 248 15.45 2.89 21.65
N GLN A 249 14.14 3.09 21.69
CA GLN A 249 13.45 4.03 20.80
C GLN A 249 14.01 5.45 20.99
N LYS A 250 14.30 6.13 19.89
CA LYS A 250 14.77 7.52 19.93
C LYS A 250 13.63 8.46 20.31
N LYS A 251 13.97 9.69 20.72
CA LYS A 251 13.00 10.74 21.09
C LYS A 251 11.99 11.08 19.98
N ASN A 252 12.30 10.78 18.72
CA ASN A 252 11.41 10.97 17.56
C ASN A 252 10.46 9.76 17.31
N GLY A 253 10.48 8.73 18.17
CA GLY A 253 9.64 7.55 18.02
C GLY A 253 10.20 6.48 17.07
N GLU A 254 11.40 6.65 16.52
CA GLU A 254 12.01 5.67 15.63
C GLU A 254 12.84 4.62 16.40
N ALA A 255 12.70 3.35 16.01
CA ALA A 255 13.59 2.29 16.49
C ALA A 255 15.02 2.51 15.94
N PRO A 256 16.08 2.15 16.69
CA PRO A 256 17.45 2.23 16.19
C PRO A 256 17.67 1.44 14.91
N LYS A 257 18.55 1.94 14.03
CA LYS A 257 18.87 1.29 12.74
C LYS A 257 19.34 -0.17 12.90
N TRP A 258 20.07 -0.48 13.97
CA TRP A 258 20.52 -1.84 14.25
C TRP A 258 19.34 -2.78 14.58
N ALA A 259 18.33 -2.30 15.33
CA ALA A 259 17.14 -3.08 15.67
C ALA A 259 16.30 -3.34 14.42
N GLN A 260 16.13 -2.32 13.56
CA GLN A 260 15.48 -2.47 12.26
C GLN A 260 16.21 -3.50 11.38
N LYS A 261 17.55 -3.48 11.36
CA LYS A 261 18.38 -4.45 10.64
C LYS A 261 18.20 -5.88 11.17
N ILE A 262 18.10 -6.08 12.48
CA ILE A 262 17.82 -7.39 13.09
C ILE A 262 16.47 -7.91 12.59
N THR A 263 15.41 -7.14 12.74
CA THR A 263 14.06 -7.55 12.31
C THR A 263 14.02 -7.88 10.82
N ARG A 264 14.65 -7.05 9.97
CA ARG A 264 14.79 -7.30 8.52
C ARG A 264 15.54 -8.60 8.23
N THR A 265 16.63 -8.87 8.96
CA THR A 265 17.45 -10.07 8.76
C THR A 265 16.69 -11.33 9.17
N VAL A 266 16.00 -11.30 10.31
CA VAL A 266 15.15 -12.42 10.78
C VAL A 266 14.06 -12.72 9.77
N PHE A 267 13.38 -11.70 9.25
CA PHE A 267 12.31 -11.88 8.27
C PHE A 267 12.82 -12.45 6.95
N GLY A 268 13.94 -11.92 6.43
CA GLY A 268 14.59 -12.44 5.22
C GLY A 268 15.10 -13.87 5.40
N ALA A 269 15.69 -14.21 6.55
CA ALA A 269 16.11 -15.56 6.88
C ALA A 269 14.91 -16.52 6.98
N GLY A 270 13.80 -16.07 7.55
CA GLY A 270 12.55 -16.84 7.61
C GLY A 270 12.03 -17.19 6.22
N TRP A 271 12.01 -16.23 5.28
CA TRP A 271 11.62 -16.53 3.90
C TRP A 271 12.58 -17.46 3.17
N LYS A 272 13.90 -17.32 3.39
CA LYS A 272 14.88 -18.29 2.86
C LYS A 272 14.66 -19.70 3.41
N ALA A 273 14.43 -19.82 4.71
CA ALA A 273 14.12 -21.09 5.36
C ALA A 273 12.79 -21.65 4.84
N HIS A 274 11.79 -20.80 4.62
CA HIS A 274 10.54 -21.21 3.99
C HIS A 274 10.78 -21.84 2.63
N ASP A 275 11.47 -21.14 1.73
CA ASP A 275 11.66 -21.61 0.36
C ASP A 275 12.53 -22.86 0.27
N ALA A 276 13.59 -22.94 1.10
CA ALA A 276 14.55 -24.04 1.05
C ALA A 276 14.12 -25.28 1.85
N ILE A 277 13.34 -25.12 2.93
CA ILE A 277 13.05 -26.21 3.87
C ILE A 277 11.54 -26.40 4.04
N PHE A 278 10.80 -25.36 4.40
CA PHE A 278 9.40 -25.57 4.76
C PHE A 278 8.52 -25.87 3.56
N ARG A 279 8.73 -25.19 2.41
CA ARG A 279 7.94 -25.40 1.20
C ARG A 279 8.04 -26.85 0.70
N PRO A 280 9.24 -27.46 0.58
CA PRO A 280 9.36 -28.88 0.21
C PRO A 280 8.70 -29.86 1.19
N ILE A 281 8.74 -29.59 2.50
CA ILE A 281 8.31 -30.54 3.53
C ILE A 281 6.82 -30.39 3.87
N PHE A 282 6.38 -29.15 4.09
CA PHE A 282 5.05 -28.81 4.60
C PHE A 282 4.11 -28.28 3.52
N GLY A 283 4.61 -28.03 2.31
CA GLY A 283 3.85 -27.48 1.18
C GLY A 283 3.99 -25.96 1.05
N ASN A 284 3.44 -25.40 -0.03
CA ASN A 284 3.61 -23.99 -0.34
C ASN A 284 2.84 -23.10 0.67
N GLY A 285 3.56 -22.22 1.38
CA GLY A 285 2.97 -21.28 2.33
C GLY A 285 2.50 -19.97 1.71
N GLU A 286 2.51 -19.86 0.39
CA GLU A 286 2.37 -18.59 -0.32
C GLU A 286 1.35 -18.62 -1.48
N VAL A 287 1.21 -19.79 -2.10
CA VAL A 287 0.25 -20.06 -3.17
C VAL A 287 -0.46 -21.36 -2.86
N SER A 288 -1.78 -21.37 -3.02
CA SER A 288 -2.59 -22.58 -2.90
C SER A 288 -2.37 -23.41 -4.16
N SER A 289 -1.77 -24.59 -4.02
CA SER A 289 -1.81 -25.61 -5.07
C SER A 289 -3.17 -26.32 -4.98
N ASN A 290 -3.91 -26.35 -6.10
CA ASN A 290 -5.04 -27.25 -6.26
C ASN A 290 -4.59 -28.72 -6.20
#